data_AF-A0A9P8VVP8-F1
#
_entry.id   AF-A0A9P8VVP8-F1
#
_cell.length_a   1.000
_cell.length_b   1.000
_cell.length_c   1.000
_cell.angle_alpha   90.00
_cell.angle_beta   90.00
_cell.angle_gamma   90.00
#
_symmetry.space_group_name_H-M   'P 1'
#
loop_
_entity.id
_entity.type
_entity.pdbx_description
1 polymer ?
#
loop_
_entity_poly.entity_id
_entity_poly.type
_entity_poly.pdbx_seq_one_letter_code
_entity_poly.pdbx_strand_id
1 'polypeptide(L)'
;MSQSYWDPANLLQVTLDQNDTWGEIQCVGVARSRHNNRCRWTIEDPDRAKVRPLLVQMSKTKPELITTDTLRKLAILCLCPSYHSGQVSEAVARWTLVVKTAAQHHKNLVGSAASASTNGNASLETALKEAQQKLVDAQKTIDAEKTSAAQFAARTMGTTNQLRSEATSWMEKYNKVQDEKDIQITKIAQLHKSLRTLEDGLKEEKSPAAQSATATMGTIDELRAKVTASDAAIEELKEHNEILEEMIEQQDTDHDEEMEALRNELIETTAQLETSRTEKEALDVTISGLKESKQQEIDRDREIESLQKQLEEATAQLETSRKEKEALQATISESKQLKQQEIDQEGEIETLRKELDEVTAQLQASLIEDEARGATISGLKQSNQALQESIEKLSTSRVAEEDELQTMRAKQEETSALVLELRAQRDEARTQTQVLDAQIEALQKDDAAADKVLNKLKLEISKSEKLTTKLTAEISSRDRSLGQCRTELEAERARIGHLETTISDLQTRHVEASQSNAADEKSRAGLEENARSLCQHQADLERQRTRIADLESKVVRLEASEASLKGSISACWLHGLGTLFSRSGKRSRSKKSGDDVLSAA
;
A
#
# COMPACT_ATOMS: atom_id res chain seq x y z
N MET A 1 -28.23 3.69 11.98
CA MET A 1 -27.36 4.75 12.54
C MET A 1 -27.27 5.86 11.51
N SER A 2 -27.65 7.10 11.83
CA SER A 2 -27.59 8.21 10.86
C SER A 2 -26.13 8.55 10.55
N GLN A 3 -25.72 8.34 9.32
CA GLN A 3 -24.35 8.55 8.84
C GLN A 3 -24.00 10.05 8.92
N SER A 4 -23.05 10.41 9.77
CA SER A 4 -22.48 11.77 9.80
C SER A 4 -21.52 11.93 8.62
N TYR A 5 -21.62 13.05 7.89
CA TYR A 5 -20.73 13.34 6.76
C TYR A 5 -19.31 13.76 7.22
N TRP A 6 -19.22 14.40 8.38
CA TRP A 6 -17.98 14.94 8.96
C TRP A 6 -18.20 15.29 10.43
N ASP A 7 -17.11 15.51 11.18
CA ASP A 7 -17.13 15.91 12.59
C ASP A 7 -16.78 17.41 12.74
N PRO A 8 -17.79 18.31 12.77
CA PRO A 8 -17.56 19.74 12.89
C PRO A 8 -17.04 20.14 14.28
N ALA A 9 -17.30 19.37 15.34
CA ALA A 9 -16.88 19.72 16.70
C ALA A 9 -15.36 19.67 16.82
N ASN A 10 -14.76 18.58 16.32
CA ASN A 10 -13.33 18.37 16.31
C ASN A 10 -12.62 19.25 15.26
N LEU A 11 -13.13 19.26 14.02
CA LEU A 11 -12.48 20.00 12.93
C LEU A 11 -12.46 21.51 13.14
N LEU A 12 -13.54 22.08 13.71
CA LEU A 12 -13.60 23.50 14.04
C LEU A 12 -12.93 23.82 15.37
N GLN A 13 -12.37 22.82 16.06
CA GLN A 13 -11.74 22.91 17.37
C GLN A 13 -12.69 23.59 18.36
N VAL A 14 -13.94 23.13 18.46
CA VAL A 14 -14.90 23.63 19.44
C VAL A 14 -14.74 22.90 20.77
N THR A 15 -14.47 21.59 20.71
CA THR A 15 -14.15 20.72 21.86
C THR A 15 -12.64 20.51 22.02
N LEU A 16 -12.19 20.07 23.20
CA LEU A 16 -10.78 19.76 23.49
C LEU A 16 -10.45 18.28 23.31
N ASP A 17 -11.38 17.39 23.66
CA ASP A 17 -11.14 15.95 23.66
C ASP A 17 -11.59 15.31 22.34
N GLN A 18 -10.64 14.67 21.67
CA GLN A 18 -10.89 13.92 20.42
C GLN A 18 -11.73 12.65 20.65
N ASN A 19 -11.85 12.20 21.89
CA ASN A 19 -12.53 10.96 22.26
C ASN A 19 -13.88 11.15 22.94
N ASP A 20 -14.21 12.36 23.40
CA ASP A 20 -15.53 12.64 23.97
C ASP A 20 -16.35 13.45 22.97
N THR A 21 -17.32 12.77 22.35
CA THR A 21 -18.19 13.34 21.31
C THR A 21 -19.01 14.54 21.81
N TRP A 22 -19.03 14.78 23.13
CA TRP A 22 -19.79 15.88 23.75
C TRP A 22 -19.02 16.64 24.86
N GLY A 23 -17.68 16.63 24.82
CA GLY A 23 -16.81 17.27 25.81
C GLY A 23 -17.06 18.77 26.02
N GLU A 24 -16.33 19.37 26.98
CA GLU A 24 -16.47 20.79 27.31
C GLU A 24 -16.25 21.70 26.09
N ILE A 25 -17.18 22.63 25.87
CA ILE A 25 -17.09 23.61 24.78
C ILE A 25 -16.24 24.77 25.27
N GLN A 26 -15.12 24.99 24.59
CA GLN A 26 -14.21 26.07 24.94
C GLN A 26 -14.28 27.22 23.96
N CYS A 27 -13.98 28.41 24.48
CA CYS A 27 -13.88 29.62 23.70
C CYS A 27 -12.90 29.42 22.52
N VAL A 28 -13.36 29.77 21.32
CA VAL A 28 -12.59 29.61 20.08
C VAL A 28 -11.76 30.84 19.76
N GLY A 29 -11.88 31.88 20.61
CA GLY A 29 -11.12 33.11 20.54
C GLY A 29 -9.64 32.91 20.85
N VAL A 30 -8.84 33.85 20.40
CA VAL A 30 -7.38 33.80 20.44
C VAL A 30 -6.87 35.01 21.23
N ALA A 31 -6.08 34.74 22.27
CA ALA A 31 -5.50 35.77 23.10
C ALA A 31 -4.22 36.33 22.43
N ARG A 32 -4.34 37.52 21.80
CA ARG A 32 -3.21 38.19 21.14
C ARG A 32 -2.05 38.49 22.10
N SER A 33 -2.35 38.79 23.36
CA SER A 33 -1.36 39.03 24.41
C SER A 33 -0.60 37.79 24.86
N ARG A 34 -1.00 36.59 24.43
CA ARG A 34 -0.39 35.31 24.83
C ARG A 34 -0.03 34.47 23.61
N HIS A 35 0.76 35.02 22.69
CA HIS A 35 1.30 34.30 21.51
C HIS A 35 0.21 33.63 20.65
N ASN A 36 -0.95 34.27 20.50
CA ASN A 36 -2.08 33.70 19.76
C ASN A 36 -2.54 32.32 20.27
N ASN A 37 -2.40 32.07 21.58
CA ASN A 37 -2.97 30.88 22.21
C ASN A 37 -4.50 30.96 22.25
N ARG A 38 -5.14 29.80 22.06
CA ARG A 38 -6.59 29.66 22.22
C ARG A 38 -7.02 29.97 23.65
N CYS A 39 -8.15 30.66 23.79
CA CYS A 39 -8.76 30.95 25.07
C CYS A 39 -9.20 29.65 25.77
N ARG A 40 -8.79 29.46 27.02
CA ARG A 40 -9.17 28.28 27.84
C ARG A 40 -10.51 28.46 28.57
N TRP A 41 -11.28 29.49 28.24
CA TRP A 41 -12.55 29.77 28.89
C TRP A 41 -13.60 28.76 28.43
N THR A 42 -14.18 28.00 29.36
CA THR A 42 -15.30 27.10 29.07
C THR A 42 -16.59 27.90 28.92
N ILE A 43 -17.34 27.66 27.84
CA ILE A 43 -18.60 28.35 27.54
C ILE A 43 -19.68 27.82 28.48
N GLU A 44 -20.45 28.75 29.06
CA GLU A 44 -21.51 28.45 30.02
C GLU A 44 -22.66 27.63 29.40
N ASP A 45 -23.35 26.89 30.28
CA ASP A 45 -24.41 25.94 29.95
C ASP A 45 -25.50 26.46 28.99
N PRO A 46 -26.01 27.70 29.09
CA PRO A 46 -27.07 28.19 28.21
C PRO A 46 -26.66 28.28 26.73
N ASP A 47 -25.41 28.65 26.45
CA ASP A 47 -24.89 28.74 25.09
C ASP A 47 -24.34 27.39 24.63
N ARG A 48 -23.76 26.60 25.54
CA ARG A 48 -23.39 25.21 25.28
C ARG A 48 -24.57 24.37 24.80
N ALA A 49 -25.75 24.55 25.40
CA ALA A 49 -26.98 23.87 25.00
C ALA A 49 -27.46 24.23 23.58
N LYS A 50 -27.10 25.42 23.07
CA LYS A 50 -27.41 25.87 21.70
C LYS A 50 -26.36 25.42 20.68
N VAL A 51 -25.08 25.36 21.09
CA VAL A 51 -23.97 24.94 20.21
C VAL A 51 -24.12 23.47 19.83
N ARG A 52 -24.46 22.59 20.78
CA ARG A 52 -24.54 21.14 20.52
C ARG A 52 -25.52 20.78 19.38
N PRO A 53 -26.79 21.22 19.37
CA PRO A 53 -27.69 20.97 18.25
C PRO A 53 -27.18 21.52 16.91
N LEU A 54 -26.51 22.67 16.93
CA LEU A 54 -25.95 23.28 15.73
C LEU A 54 -24.83 22.41 15.13
N LEU A 55 -23.94 21.86 15.98
CA LEU A 55 -22.90 20.93 15.54
C LEU A 55 -23.49 19.59 15.03
N VAL A 56 -24.53 19.05 15.67
CA VAL A 56 -25.26 17.86 15.16
C VAL A 56 -25.85 18.14 13.78
N GLN A 57 -26.47 19.30 13.59
CA GLN A 57 -27.05 19.67 12.31
C GLN A 57 -25.97 19.80 11.23
N MET A 58 -24.83 20.40 11.59
CA MET A 58 -23.68 20.54 10.70
C MET A 58 -23.10 19.18 10.31
N SER A 59 -22.99 18.21 11.23
CA SER A 59 -22.46 16.87 10.93
C SER A 59 -23.36 16.06 9.98
N LYS A 60 -24.66 16.33 9.99
CA LYS A 60 -25.65 15.75 9.06
C LYS A 60 -25.76 16.48 7.73
N THR A 61 -25.08 17.61 7.59
CA THR A 61 -25.11 18.42 6.37
C THR A 61 -23.77 18.27 5.66
N LYS A 62 -23.76 18.19 4.32
CA LYS A 62 -22.51 18.15 3.56
C LYS A 62 -21.70 19.43 3.85
N PRO A 63 -20.37 19.34 4.04
CA PRO A 63 -19.54 20.52 4.33
C PRO A 63 -19.73 21.66 3.33
N GLU A 64 -19.99 21.34 2.05
CA GLU A 64 -20.23 22.31 0.97
C GLU A 64 -21.48 23.17 1.15
N LEU A 65 -22.46 22.69 1.91
CA LEU A 65 -23.74 23.38 2.13
C LEU A 65 -23.72 24.22 3.42
N ILE A 66 -22.61 24.22 4.16
CA ILE A 66 -22.45 25.02 5.36
C ILE A 66 -22.20 26.47 4.96
N THR A 67 -23.15 27.34 5.30
CA THR A 67 -23.07 28.77 4.99
C THR A 67 -22.23 29.52 6.03
N THR A 68 -21.68 30.67 5.61
CA THR A 68 -20.99 31.62 6.48
C THR A 68 -21.86 32.11 7.63
N ASP A 69 -23.17 32.19 7.45
CA ASP A 69 -24.12 32.57 8.51
C ASP A 69 -24.24 31.50 9.59
N THR A 70 -24.22 30.22 9.21
CA THR A 70 -24.19 29.11 10.17
C THR A 70 -22.90 29.15 11.00
N LEU A 71 -21.76 29.42 10.35
CA LEU A 71 -20.47 29.61 11.05
C LEU A 71 -20.49 30.84 11.95
N ARG A 72 -21.13 31.94 11.54
CA ARG A 72 -21.27 33.15 12.35
C ARG A 72 -22.10 32.91 13.60
N LYS A 73 -23.23 32.22 13.46
CA LYS A 73 -24.08 31.81 14.60
C LYS A 73 -23.30 30.94 15.58
N LEU A 74 -22.56 29.97 15.08
CA LEU A 74 -21.70 29.12 15.90
C LEU A 74 -20.60 29.94 16.61
N ALA A 75 -19.95 30.88 15.91
CA ALA A 75 -18.86 31.67 16.46
C ALA A 75 -19.33 32.58 17.60
N ILE A 76 -20.52 33.20 17.47
CA ILE A 76 -21.11 34.03 18.53
C ILE A 76 -21.31 33.23 19.81
N LEU A 77 -21.78 31.98 19.70
CA LEU A 77 -22.03 31.11 20.84
C LEU A 77 -20.75 30.50 21.43
N CYS A 78 -19.66 30.45 20.65
CA CYS A 78 -18.39 29.85 21.05
C CYS A 78 -17.33 30.88 21.47
N LEU A 79 -17.67 32.16 21.60
CA LEU A 79 -16.73 33.22 22.03
C LEU A 79 -17.13 33.74 23.41
N CYS A 80 -16.17 33.84 24.33
CA CYS A 80 -16.48 34.35 25.66
C CYS A 80 -16.89 35.83 25.58
N PRO A 81 -18.03 36.23 26.18
CA PRO A 81 -18.58 37.57 26.04
C PRO A 81 -17.62 38.68 26.48
N SER A 82 -16.85 38.40 27.53
CA SER A 82 -16.02 39.38 28.22
C SER A 82 -14.75 39.78 27.47
N TYR A 83 -14.19 38.89 26.64
CA TYR A 83 -12.85 39.12 26.05
C TYR A 83 -12.75 38.89 24.55
N HIS A 84 -13.58 38.01 23.95
CA HIS A 84 -13.42 37.62 22.54
C HIS A 84 -14.67 37.83 21.69
N SER A 85 -15.68 38.54 22.18
CA SER A 85 -16.90 38.87 21.42
C SER A 85 -16.63 39.62 20.10
N GLY A 86 -15.54 40.39 20.02
CA GLY A 86 -15.10 41.08 18.80
C GLY A 86 -14.44 40.18 17.73
N GLN A 87 -14.15 38.91 18.03
CA GLN A 87 -13.42 37.99 17.14
C GLN A 87 -14.31 37.11 16.25
N VAL A 88 -15.62 37.38 16.19
CA VAL A 88 -16.58 36.59 15.39
C VAL A 88 -16.12 36.47 13.93
N SER A 89 -15.75 37.57 13.29
CA SER A 89 -15.31 37.57 11.89
C SER A 89 -14.02 36.77 11.66
N GLU A 90 -13.09 36.82 12.61
CA GLU A 90 -11.81 36.09 12.55
C GLU A 90 -12.04 34.57 12.69
N ALA A 91 -12.89 34.16 13.64
CA ALA A 91 -13.28 32.77 13.82
C ALA A 91 -14.00 32.22 12.57
N VAL A 92 -14.94 32.99 12.01
CA VAL A 92 -15.67 32.62 10.78
C VAL A 92 -14.73 32.49 9.59
N ALA A 93 -13.78 33.41 9.40
CA ALA A 93 -12.81 33.34 8.31
C ALA A 93 -11.95 32.07 8.41
N ARG A 94 -11.42 31.77 9.60
CA ARG A 94 -10.65 30.55 9.86
C ARG A 94 -11.47 29.29 9.60
N TRP A 95 -12.69 29.23 10.12
CA TRP A 95 -13.56 28.07 9.93
C TRP A 95 -14.03 27.88 8.50
N THR A 96 -14.20 28.95 7.73
CA THR A 96 -14.54 28.87 6.30
C THR A 96 -13.45 28.11 5.54
N LEU A 97 -12.17 28.30 5.87
CA LEU A 97 -11.07 27.54 5.27
C LEU A 97 -11.14 26.06 5.66
N VAL A 98 -11.40 25.76 6.93
CA VAL A 98 -11.52 24.37 7.41
C VAL A 98 -12.68 23.65 6.73
N VAL A 99 -13.84 24.30 6.59
CA VAL A 99 -15.01 23.74 5.91
C VAL A 99 -14.72 23.49 4.43
N LYS A 100 -13.99 24.39 3.75
CA LYS A 100 -13.54 24.17 2.35
C LYS A 100 -12.63 22.94 2.24
N THR A 101 -11.70 22.76 3.17
CA THR A 101 -10.83 21.57 3.20
C THR A 101 -11.64 20.30 3.45
N ALA A 102 -12.60 20.34 4.40
CA ALA A 102 -13.49 19.21 4.68
C ALA A 102 -14.38 18.87 3.47
N ALA A 103 -14.87 19.87 2.75
CA ALA A 103 -15.61 19.69 1.50
C ALA A 103 -14.76 19.00 0.42
N GLN A 104 -13.51 19.44 0.24
CA GLN A 104 -12.60 18.82 -0.71
C GLN A 104 -12.28 17.37 -0.34
N HIS A 105 -12.05 17.08 0.94
CA HIS A 105 -11.81 15.73 1.43
C HIS A 105 -13.02 14.82 1.19
N HIS A 106 -14.23 15.31 1.48
CA HIS A 106 -15.47 14.59 1.18
C HIS A 106 -15.62 14.30 -0.32
N LYS A 107 -15.32 15.25 -1.21
CA LYS A 107 -15.31 15.03 -2.67
C LYS A 107 -14.31 13.96 -3.09
N ASN A 108 -13.10 14.01 -2.55
CA ASN A 108 -12.04 13.06 -2.86
C ASN A 108 -12.43 11.64 -2.42
N LEU A 109 -13.02 11.49 -1.22
CA LEU A 109 -13.49 10.19 -0.73
C LEU A 109 -14.62 9.63 -1.61
N VAL A 110 -15.60 10.45 -1.97
CA VAL A 110 -16.71 10.03 -2.83
C VAL A 110 -16.23 9.70 -4.26
N GLY A 111 -15.30 10.49 -4.80
CA GLY A 111 -14.69 10.26 -6.12
C GLY A 111 -13.79 9.02 -6.16
N SER A 112 -13.06 8.76 -5.09
CA SER A 112 -12.20 7.56 -4.97
C SER A 112 -13.04 6.29 -4.77
N ALA A 113 -14.13 6.37 -4.00
CA ALA A 113 -15.08 5.26 -3.83
C ALA A 113 -15.80 4.90 -5.16
N ALA A 114 -16.16 5.90 -5.98
CA ALA A 114 -16.77 5.65 -7.29
C ALA A 114 -15.78 4.99 -8.27
N SER A 115 -14.52 5.42 -8.26
CA SER A 115 -13.46 4.84 -9.10
C SER A 115 -13.09 3.41 -8.68
N ALA A 116 -12.99 3.14 -7.36
CA ALA A 116 -12.71 1.82 -6.82
C ALA A 116 -13.86 0.83 -7.05
N SER A 117 -15.12 1.29 -6.96
CA SER A 117 -16.30 0.45 -7.19
C SER A 117 -16.44 -0.01 -8.65
N THR A 118 -15.96 0.79 -9.62
CA THR A 118 -16.08 0.45 -11.05
C THR A 118 -15.08 -0.64 -11.44
N ASN A 119 -13.86 -0.59 -10.89
CA ASN A 119 -12.84 -1.62 -11.13
C ASN A 119 -13.10 -2.91 -10.32
N GLY A 120 -13.62 -2.78 -9.09
CA GLY A 120 -13.99 -3.93 -8.27
C GLY A 120 -15.14 -4.75 -8.87
N ASN A 121 -16.16 -4.08 -9.42
CA ASN A 121 -17.30 -4.77 -10.03
C ASN A 121 -16.93 -5.56 -11.28
N ALA A 122 -16.03 -5.07 -12.13
CA ALA A 122 -15.57 -5.81 -13.32
C ALA A 122 -14.77 -7.08 -12.96
N SER A 123 -13.95 -7.01 -11.90
CA SER A 123 -13.19 -8.16 -11.40
C SER A 123 -14.11 -9.20 -10.75
N LEU A 124 -15.10 -8.75 -9.96
CA LEU A 124 -16.09 -9.63 -9.35
C LEU A 124 -16.99 -10.29 -10.39
N GLU A 125 -17.38 -9.58 -11.45
CA GLU A 125 -18.20 -10.13 -12.53
C GLU A 125 -17.45 -11.20 -13.35
N THR A 126 -16.13 -11.03 -13.51
CA THR A 126 -15.26 -12.03 -14.14
C THR A 126 -15.13 -13.27 -13.25
N ALA A 127 -14.86 -13.08 -11.96
CA ALA A 127 -14.79 -14.18 -10.98
C ALA A 127 -16.12 -14.93 -10.85
N LEU A 128 -17.25 -14.22 -10.95
CA LEU A 128 -18.58 -14.83 -10.92
C LEU A 128 -18.82 -15.74 -12.13
N LYS A 129 -18.41 -15.31 -13.33
CA LYS A 129 -18.50 -16.13 -14.56
C LYS A 129 -17.61 -17.36 -14.49
N GLU A 130 -16.39 -17.24 -13.97
CA GLU A 130 -15.50 -18.39 -13.76
C GLU A 130 -16.04 -19.38 -12.73
N ALA A 131 -16.61 -18.89 -11.62
CA ALA A 131 -17.24 -19.73 -10.61
C ALA A 131 -18.47 -20.46 -11.18
N GLN A 132 -19.30 -19.77 -11.98
CA GLN A 132 -20.44 -20.38 -12.67
C GLN A 132 -20.00 -21.49 -13.63
N GLN A 133 -18.92 -21.26 -14.38
CA GLN A 133 -18.39 -22.27 -15.31
C GLN A 133 -17.87 -23.51 -14.58
N LYS A 134 -17.11 -23.33 -13.49
CA LYS A 134 -16.64 -24.44 -12.64
C LYS A 134 -17.79 -25.25 -12.07
N LEU A 135 -18.91 -24.60 -11.72
CA LEU A 135 -20.10 -25.27 -11.20
C LEU A 135 -20.78 -26.12 -12.28
N VAL A 136 -20.86 -25.63 -13.51
CA VAL A 136 -21.37 -26.40 -14.66
C VAL A 136 -20.49 -27.62 -14.94
N ASP A 137 -19.17 -27.47 -14.88
CA ASP A 137 -18.26 -28.59 -15.16
C ASP A 137 -18.23 -29.62 -14.02
N ALA A 138 -18.30 -29.18 -12.76
CA ALA A 138 -18.49 -30.08 -11.61
C ALA A 138 -19.81 -30.86 -11.72
N GLN A 139 -20.89 -30.20 -12.16
CA GLN A 139 -22.18 -30.86 -12.35
C GLN A 139 -22.10 -31.97 -13.42
N LYS A 140 -21.39 -31.73 -14.53
CA LYS A 140 -21.16 -32.78 -15.55
C LYS A 140 -20.39 -33.97 -14.99
N THR A 141 -19.38 -33.73 -14.16
CA THR A 141 -18.61 -34.80 -13.51
C THR A 141 -19.48 -35.61 -12.57
N ILE A 142 -20.30 -34.95 -11.75
CA ILE A 142 -21.26 -35.62 -10.85
C ILE A 142 -22.23 -36.49 -11.66
N ASP A 143 -22.73 -36.01 -12.79
CA ASP A 143 -23.67 -36.77 -13.62
C ASP A 143 -22.98 -37.98 -14.31
N ALA A 144 -21.72 -37.83 -14.70
CA ALA A 144 -20.91 -38.94 -15.22
C ALA A 144 -20.64 -40.00 -14.13
N GLU A 145 -20.30 -39.57 -12.91
CA GLU A 145 -20.10 -40.46 -11.76
C GLU A 145 -21.38 -41.17 -11.35
N LYS A 146 -22.52 -40.47 -11.32
CA LYS A 146 -23.84 -41.10 -11.08
C LYS A 146 -24.13 -42.18 -12.11
N THR A 147 -23.80 -41.93 -13.38
CA THR A 147 -23.99 -42.91 -14.45
C THR A 147 -23.08 -44.13 -14.24
N SER A 148 -21.81 -43.90 -13.88
CA SER A 148 -20.86 -44.98 -13.56
C SER A 148 -21.29 -45.79 -12.33
N ALA A 149 -21.75 -45.11 -11.28
CA ALA A 149 -22.27 -45.73 -10.06
C ALA A 149 -23.53 -46.56 -10.36
N ALA A 150 -24.43 -46.07 -11.20
CA ALA A 150 -25.60 -46.83 -11.64
C ALA A 150 -25.21 -48.09 -12.44
N GLN A 151 -24.20 -48.00 -13.31
CA GLN A 151 -23.68 -49.16 -14.03
C GLN A 151 -23.00 -50.17 -13.10
N PHE A 152 -22.25 -49.70 -12.11
CA PHE A 152 -21.63 -50.55 -11.09
C PHE A 152 -22.71 -51.25 -10.26
N ALA A 153 -23.73 -50.52 -9.80
CA ALA A 153 -24.86 -51.07 -9.07
C ALA A 153 -25.64 -52.12 -9.88
N ALA A 154 -25.82 -51.91 -11.18
CA ALA A 154 -26.45 -52.90 -12.06
C ALA A 154 -25.61 -54.18 -12.18
N ARG A 155 -24.28 -54.06 -12.28
CA ARG A 155 -23.36 -55.21 -12.31
C ARG A 155 -23.37 -55.97 -10.99
N THR A 156 -23.32 -55.28 -9.86
CA THR A 156 -23.36 -55.92 -8.54
C THR A 156 -24.71 -56.56 -8.25
N MET A 157 -25.82 -55.95 -8.66
CA MET A 157 -27.13 -56.62 -8.61
C MET A 157 -27.16 -57.88 -9.48
N GLY A 158 -26.57 -57.83 -10.68
CA GLY A 158 -26.45 -58.99 -11.57
C GLY A 158 -25.69 -60.14 -10.91
N THR A 159 -24.51 -59.88 -10.34
CA THR A 159 -23.72 -60.89 -9.62
C THR A 159 -24.41 -61.38 -8.36
N THR A 160 -25.08 -60.50 -7.61
CA THR A 160 -25.83 -60.87 -6.40
C THR A 160 -27.00 -61.80 -6.75
N ASN A 161 -27.72 -61.52 -7.84
CA ASN A 161 -28.79 -62.39 -8.31
C ASN A 161 -28.26 -63.75 -8.78
N GLN A 162 -27.10 -63.76 -9.45
CA GLN A 162 -26.44 -65.01 -9.83
C GLN A 162 -26.05 -65.84 -8.60
N LEU A 163 -25.35 -65.24 -7.63
CA LEU A 163 -24.97 -65.92 -6.39
C LEU A 163 -26.20 -66.41 -5.60
N ARG A 164 -27.29 -65.64 -5.59
CA ARG A 164 -28.56 -66.07 -4.97
C ARG A 164 -29.16 -67.27 -5.71
N SER A 165 -29.13 -67.29 -7.04
CA SER A 165 -29.59 -68.44 -7.83
C SER A 165 -28.72 -69.68 -7.60
N GLU A 166 -27.40 -69.50 -7.45
CA GLU A 166 -26.49 -70.60 -7.13
C GLU A 166 -26.73 -71.12 -5.71
N ALA A 167 -26.90 -70.23 -4.73
CA ALA A 167 -27.19 -70.57 -3.34
C ALA A 167 -28.52 -71.34 -3.19
N THR A 168 -29.56 -70.93 -3.92
CA THR A 168 -30.84 -71.64 -3.94
C THR A 168 -30.71 -73.03 -4.59
N SER A 169 -29.99 -73.15 -5.71
CA SER A 169 -29.65 -74.44 -6.31
C SER A 169 -28.87 -75.36 -5.35
N TRP A 170 -27.89 -74.81 -4.62
CA TRP A 170 -27.14 -75.58 -3.62
C TRP A 170 -28.00 -75.99 -2.43
N MET A 171 -28.91 -75.13 -1.96
CA MET A 171 -29.89 -75.48 -0.93
C MET A 171 -30.82 -76.61 -1.39
N GLU A 172 -31.28 -76.58 -2.64
CA GLU A 172 -32.12 -77.65 -3.19
C GLU A 172 -31.36 -78.98 -3.26
N LYS A 173 -30.09 -78.96 -3.70
CA LYS A 173 -29.22 -80.15 -3.67
C LYS A 173 -29.00 -80.65 -2.25
N TYR A 174 -28.76 -79.75 -1.29
CA TYR A 174 -28.56 -80.11 0.11
C TYR A 174 -29.82 -80.76 0.70
N ASN A 175 -31.00 -80.17 0.48
CA ASN A 175 -32.27 -80.72 0.93
C ASN A 175 -32.50 -82.12 0.34
N LYS A 176 -32.20 -82.32 -0.95
CA LYS A 176 -32.31 -83.64 -1.58
C LYS A 176 -31.42 -84.69 -0.92
N VAL A 177 -30.18 -84.34 -0.58
CA VAL A 177 -29.25 -85.22 0.15
C VAL A 177 -29.76 -85.50 1.56
N GLN A 178 -30.36 -84.51 2.22
CA GLN A 178 -30.93 -84.65 3.54
C GLN A 178 -32.16 -85.57 3.54
N ASP A 179 -33.07 -85.41 2.58
CA ASP A 179 -34.21 -86.30 2.38
C ASP A 179 -33.75 -87.74 2.13
N GLU A 180 -32.71 -87.92 1.31
CA GLU A 180 -32.13 -89.24 1.03
C GLU A 180 -31.49 -89.87 2.27
N LYS A 181 -30.82 -89.07 3.11
CA LYS A 181 -30.33 -89.50 4.42
C LYS A 181 -31.48 -89.91 5.34
N ASP A 182 -32.57 -89.16 5.41
CA ASP A 182 -33.72 -89.46 6.26
C ASP A 182 -34.45 -90.73 5.80
N ILE A 183 -34.52 -90.97 4.49
CA ILE A 183 -34.97 -92.25 3.91
C ILE A 183 -34.07 -93.41 4.38
N GLN A 184 -32.75 -93.24 4.35
CA GLN A 184 -31.81 -94.27 4.82
C GLN A 184 -31.93 -94.52 6.33
N ILE A 185 -32.08 -93.47 7.14
CA ILE A 185 -32.33 -93.58 8.58
C ILE A 185 -33.62 -94.37 8.85
N THR A 186 -34.68 -94.07 8.11
CA THR A 186 -35.97 -94.78 8.23
C THR A 186 -35.83 -96.26 7.84
N LYS A 187 -35.04 -96.57 6.81
CA LYS A 187 -34.73 -97.94 6.38
C LYS A 187 -33.92 -98.70 7.43
N ILE A 188 -32.91 -98.06 8.04
CA ILE A 188 -32.14 -98.63 9.16
C ILE A 188 -33.06 -98.90 10.35
N ALA A 189 -33.96 -97.97 10.69
CA ALA A 189 -34.93 -98.16 11.76
C ALA A 189 -35.91 -99.32 11.50
N GLN A 190 -36.36 -99.50 10.25
CA GLN A 190 -37.16 -100.66 9.85
C GLN A 190 -36.38 -101.98 9.96
N LEU A 191 -35.12 -102.02 9.52
CA LEU A 191 -34.27 -103.20 9.67
C LEU A 191 -34.04 -103.55 11.14
N HIS A 192 -33.78 -102.56 11.99
CA HIS A 192 -33.68 -102.77 13.45
C HIS A 192 -34.98 -103.29 14.06
N LYS A 193 -36.15 -102.83 13.59
CA LYS A 193 -37.44 -103.35 14.04
C LYS A 193 -37.65 -104.81 13.62
N SER A 194 -37.32 -105.15 12.38
CA SER A 194 -37.39 -106.53 11.87
C SER A 194 -36.44 -107.48 12.60
N LEU A 195 -35.22 -107.03 12.91
CA LEU A 195 -34.26 -107.78 13.73
C LEU A 195 -34.81 -108.02 15.14
N ARG A 196 -35.37 -107.00 15.79
CA ARG A 196 -36.00 -107.15 17.12
C ARG A 196 -37.16 -108.15 17.12
N THR A 197 -38.02 -108.12 16.11
CA THR A 197 -39.12 -109.11 15.99
C THR A 197 -38.63 -110.54 15.75
N LEU A 198 -37.48 -110.71 15.08
CA LEU A 198 -36.85 -112.03 14.92
C LEU A 198 -36.16 -112.50 16.21
N GLU A 199 -35.55 -111.58 16.96
CA GLU A 199 -34.96 -111.87 18.27
C GLU A 199 -36.01 -112.22 19.33
N ASP A 200 -37.15 -111.53 19.33
CA ASP A 200 -38.29 -111.82 20.20
C ASP A 200 -38.96 -113.15 19.80
N GLY A 201 -39.09 -113.43 18.50
CA GLY A 201 -39.56 -114.73 18.00
C GLY A 201 -38.64 -115.91 18.35
N LEU A 202 -37.32 -115.69 18.41
CA LEU A 202 -36.36 -116.70 18.86
C LEU A 202 -36.39 -116.95 20.38
N LYS A 203 -36.89 -115.98 21.16
CA LYS A 203 -37.06 -116.12 22.62
C LYS A 203 -38.38 -116.78 23.01
N GLU A 204 -39.40 -116.75 22.15
CA GLU A 204 -40.68 -117.45 22.37
C GLU A 204 -40.68 -118.94 21.97
N GLU A 205 -39.61 -119.44 21.34
CA GLU A 205 -39.48 -120.86 20.91
C GLU A 205 -38.60 -121.71 21.84
N LYS A 206 -38.58 -121.39 23.15
CA LYS A 206 -38.01 -122.25 24.21
C LYS A 206 -38.92 -122.36 25.43
N SER A 207 -39.80 -123.36 25.39
CA SER A 207 -40.40 -124.10 26.52
C SER A 207 -41.43 -123.34 27.40
N PRO A 208 -42.54 -124.01 27.80
CA PRO A 208 -42.44 -125.01 28.86
C PRO A 208 -43.16 -126.33 28.54
N ALA A 209 -42.39 -127.40 28.37
CA ALA A 209 -42.85 -128.77 28.57
C ALA A 209 -42.19 -129.34 29.82
N ALA A 210 -42.76 -129.03 31.00
CA ALA A 210 -42.66 -129.82 32.22
C ALA A 210 -43.55 -129.24 33.32
N GLN A 211 -44.83 -129.65 33.35
CA GLN A 211 -45.64 -129.86 34.57
C GLN A 211 -47.04 -130.35 34.19
N SER A 212 -47.26 -131.67 34.25
CA SER A 212 -48.57 -132.31 34.50
C SER A 212 -48.41 -133.83 34.50
N ALA A 213 -48.31 -134.44 35.69
CA ALA A 213 -49.03 -135.67 36.05
C ALA A 213 -48.53 -136.21 37.41
N THR A 214 -49.20 -135.75 38.46
CA THR A 214 -49.23 -136.36 39.80
C THR A 214 -50.43 -137.32 39.90
N ALA A 215 -50.24 -138.39 40.68
CA ALA A 215 -51.24 -139.25 41.35
C ALA A 215 -51.82 -140.48 40.61
N THR A 216 -51.34 -141.66 40.99
CA THR A 216 -52.11 -142.87 41.41
C THR A 216 -51.16 -143.81 42.17
N MET A 217 -51.13 -143.79 43.51
CA MET A 217 -51.99 -144.54 44.45
C MET A 217 -51.51 -145.99 44.65
N GLY A 218 -50.74 -146.21 45.71
CA GLY A 218 -50.50 -147.53 46.28
C GLY A 218 -51.64 -147.95 47.18
N THR A 219 -51.92 -149.25 47.18
CA THR A 219 -52.41 -150.12 48.28
C THR A 219 -52.64 -151.49 47.66
N ILE A 220 -51.97 -152.53 48.16
CA ILE A 220 -52.53 -153.85 48.52
C ILE A 220 -51.35 -154.64 49.09
N ASP A 221 -51.14 -154.41 50.38
CA ASP A 221 -50.36 -155.26 51.29
C ASP A 221 -51.29 -155.71 52.43
N GLU A 222 -52.51 -156.11 52.03
CA GLU A 222 -53.59 -156.47 52.95
C GLU A 222 -54.37 -157.69 52.42
N LEU A 223 -53.63 -158.77 52.14
CA LEU A 223 -54.14 -160.15 52.22
C LEU A 223 -53.13 -161.05 52.96
N ARG A 224 -52.71 -160.59 54.13
CA ARG A 224 -52.38 -161.51 55.22
C ARG A 224 -53.68 -162.06 55.82
N ALA A 225 -53.73 -163.38 55.91
CA ALA A 225 -54.30 -164.14 57.02
C ALA A 225 -55.83 -164.10 57.29
N LYS A 226 -56.52 -165.14 56.77
CA LYS A 226 -57.50 -165.96 57.51
C LYS A 226 -57.34 -167.43 57.04
N VAL A 227 -56.76 -168.35 57.82
CA VAL A 227 -57.40 -169.10 58.94
C VAL A 227 -58.46 -170.08 58.37
N THR A 228 -58.09 -171.34 58.04
CA THR A 228 -58.06 -172.59 58.85
C THR A 228 -59.34 -173.43 58.80
N ALA A 229 -59.13 -174.74 58.90
CA ALA A 229 -59.99 -175.81 59.43
C ALA A 229 -60.89 -176.58 58.45
N SER A 230 -60.49 -177.83 58.18
CA SER A 230 -61.13 -179.05 58.71
C SER A 230 -60.33 -180.26 58.19
N ASP A 231 -59.43 -180.86 58.97
CA ASP A 231 -59.69 -181.91 59.98
C ASP A 231 -60.67 -183.02 59.56
N ALA A 232 -60.12 -184.24 59.66
CA ALA A 232 -60.70 -185.53 60.02
C ALA A 232 -61.28 -186.44 58.93
N ALA A 233 -60.45 -187.42 58.51
CA ALA A 233 -60.76 -188.86 58.39
C ALA A 233 -59.61 -189.55 57.64
N ILE A 234 -58.99 -190.65 58.06
CA ILE A 234 -59.36 -191.67 59.03
C ILE A 234 -58.08 -192.47 59.35
N GLU A 235 -57.96 -192.85 60.62
CA GLU A 235 -57.06 -193.86 61.18
C GLU A 235 -57.54 -195.27 60.78
N GLU A 236 -57.26 -195.66 59.54
CA GLU A 236 -57.30 -197.04 59.05
C GLU A 236 -56.25 -197.08 57.92
N LEU A 237 -55.11 -197.74 57.96
CA LEU A 237 -54.60 -198.87 58.73
C LEU A 237 -53.07 -198.72 58.60
N LYS A 238 -52.26 -198.50 59.63
CA LYS A 238 -51.72 -199.51 60.57
C LYS A 238 -51.49 -200.94 60.07
N GLU A 239 -51.75 -201.25 58.81
CA GLU A 239 -51.28 -202.47 58.17
C GLU A 239 -50.48 -202.05 56.94
N HIS A 240 -49.28 -202.63 56.84
CA HIS A 240 -48.29 -202.45 55.79
C HIS A 240 -47.50 -201.13 55.82
N ASN A 241 -46.70 -200.80 56.84
CA ASN A 241 -45.52 -201.58 57.30
C ASN A 241 -44.75 -202.42 56.25
N GLU A 242 -45.01 -202.21 54.96
CA GLU A 242 -44.31 -202.86 53.85
C GLU A 242 -44.08 -201.87 52.68
N ILE A 243 -44.82 -200.75 52.62
CA ILE A 243 -44.65 -199.68 51.62
C ILE A 243 -43.65 -198.60 52.08
N LEU A 244 -42.93 -198.86 53.18
CA LEU A 244 -41.86 -198.00 53.70
C LEU A 244 -40.56 -198.06 52.88
N GLU A 245 -40.41 -199.01 51.96
CA GLU A 245 -39.24 -199.07 51.05
C GLU A 245 -39.42 -198.23 49.77
N GLU A 246 -40.64 -197.84 49.40
CA GLU A 246 -40.91 -197.04 48.18
C GLU A 246 -40.91 -195.51 48.45
N MET A 247 -41.12 -195.10 49.71
CA MET A 247 -41.10 -193.68 50.13
C MET A 247 -39.72 -193.00 50.06
N ILE A 248 -38.63 -193.74 49.93
CA ILE A 248 -37.27 -193.15 49.85
C ILE A 248 -36.98 -192.61 48.44
N GLU A 249 -37.64 -193.12 47.40
CA GLU A 249 -37.36 -192.71 46.01
C GLU A 249 -38.14 -191.44 45.59
N GLN A 250 -39.21 -191.09 46.31
CA GLN A 250 -40.00 -189.87 46.08
C GLN A 250 -39.46 -188.62 46.81
N GLN A 251 -38.59 -188.81 47.82
CA GLN A 251 -38.08 -187.70 48.64
C GLN A 251 -36.94 -186.91 47.96
N ASP A 252 -36.29 -187.48 46.94
CA ASP A 252 -35.24 -186.80 46.15
C ASP A 252 -35.82 -185.90 45.05
N THR A 253 -37.05 -186.14 44.57
CA THR A 253 -37.68 -185.28 43.54
C THR A 253 -38.19 -183.95 44.09
N ASP A 254 -38.67 -183.92 45.33
CA ASP A 254 -39.27 -182.71 45.92
C ASP A 254 -38.18 -181.69 46.36
N HIS A 255 -36.94 -182.12 46.59
CA HIS A 255 -35.83 -181.21 46.95
C HIS A 255 -35.22 -180.50 45.74
N ASP A 256 -35.24 -181.13 44.56
CA ASP A 256 -34.74 -180.52 43.32
C ASP A 256 -35.67 -179.41 42.80
N GLU A 257 -36.99 -179.51 43.02
CA GLU A 257 -37.96 -178.47 42.62
C GLU A 257 -37.83 -177.20 43.49
N GLU A 258 -37.56 -177.33 44.80
CA GLU A 258 -37.38 -176.19 45.71
C GLU A 258 -36.07 -175.42 45.43
N MET A 259 -35.00 -176.13 45.05
CA MET A 259 -33.73 -175.50 44.64
C MET A 259 -33.81 -174.76 43.31
N GLU A 260 -34.70 -175.15 42.39
CA GLU A 260 -34.96 -174.40 41.15
C GLU A 260 -35.75 -173.11 41.42
N ALA A 261 -36.77 -173.17 42.28
CA ALA A 261 -37.55 -171.98 42.64
C ALA A 261 -36.67 -170.86 43.23
N LEU A 262 -35.73 -171.19 44.13
CA LEU A 262 -34.78 -170.22 44.70
C LEU A 262 -33.77 -169.68 43.68
N ARG A 263 -33.38 -170.47 42.68
CA ARG A 263 -32.51 -170.00 41.59
C ARG A 263 -33.21 -168.97 40.71
N ASN A 264 -34.49 -169.18 40.41
CA ASN A 264 -35.27 -168.23 39.61
C ASN A 264 -35.47 -166.90 40.33
N GLU A 265 -35.72 -166.90 41.65
CA GLU A 265 -35.84 -165.66 42.44
C GLU A 265 -34.50 -164.89 42.52
N LEU A 266 -33.37 -165.59 42.61
CA LEU A 266 -32.04 -164.98 42.58
C LEU A 266 -31.75 -164.34 41.20
N ILE A 267 -32.15 -164.97 40.10
CA ILE A 267 -31.99 -164.41 38.75
C ILE A 267 -32.82 -163.12 38.61
N GLU A 268 -34.07 -163.13 39.07
CA GLU A 268 -34.96 -161.97 38.95
C GLU A 268 -34.49 -160.77 39.79
N THR A 269 -34.05 -161.01 41.03
CA THR A 269 -33.49 -159.95 41.88
C THR A 269 -32.16 -159.39 41.36
N THR A 270 -31.33 -160.25 40.75
CA THR A 270 -30.08 -159.80 40.10
C THR A 270 -30.36 -158.94 38.87
N ALA A 271 -31.38 -159.29 38.08
CA ALA A 271 -31.82 -158.49 36.93
C ALA A 271 -32.34 -157.10 37.36
N GLN A 272 -33.11 -157.02 38.45
CA GLN A 272 -33.61 -155.73 38.99
C GLN A 272 -32.49 -154.82 39.54
N LEU A 273 -31.42 -155.42 40.07
CA LEU A 273 -30.24 -154.69 40.52
C LEU A 273 -29.43 -154.13 39.34
N GLU A 274 -29.31 -154.89 38.25
CA GLU A 274 -28.66 -154.42 37.02
C GLU A 274 -29.45 -153.28 36.37
N THR A 275 -30.78 -153.37 36.29
CA THR A 275 -31.60 -152.27 35.75
C THR A 275 -31.45 -151.00 36.60
N SER A 276 -31.55 -151.10 37.92
CA SER A 276 -31.36 -149.97 38.83
C SER A 276 -29.95 -149.35 38.73
N ARG A 277 -28.94 -150.17 38.48
CA ARG A 277 -27.56 -149.71 38.27
C ARG A 277 -27.42 -148.94 36.95
N THR A 278 -27.99 -149.45 35.86
CA THR A 278 -27.97 -148.75 34.56
C THR A 278 -28.74 -147.43 34.61
N GLU A 279 -29.86 -147.36 35.35
CA GLU A 279 -30.60 -146.11 35.57
C GLU A 279 -29.79 -145.10 36.38
N LYS A 280 -29.10 -145.55 37.43
CA LYS A 280 -28.18 -144.68 38.19
C LYS A 280 -27.06 -144.15 37.32
N GLU A 281 -26.44 -144.99 36.49
CA GLU A 281 -25.39 -144.56 35.55
C GLU A 281 -25.94 -143.56 34.52
N ALA A 282 -27.16 -143.74 34.01
CA ALA A 282 -27.81 -142.78 33.12
C ALA A 282 -28.12 -141.43 33.80
N LEU A 283 -28.54 -141.47 35.07
CA LEU A 283 -28.76 -140.26 35.86
C LEU A 283 -27.45 -139.53 36.17
N ASP A 284 -26.37 -140.24 36.48
CA ASP A 284 -25.05 -139.64 36.72
C ASP A 284 -24.51 -138.95 35.45
N VAL A 285 -24.75 -139.51 34.26
CA VAL A 285 -24.44 -138.86 32.97
C VAL A 285 -25.29 -137.60 32.77
N THR A 286 -26.58 -137.66 33.08
CA THR A 286 -27.51 -136.51 32.93
C THR A 286 -27.14 -135.37 33.89
N ILE A 287 -26.82 -135.70 35.14
CA ILE A 287 -26.34 -134.74 36.15
C ILE A 287 -25.04 -134.10 35.70
N SER A 288 -24.14 -134.87 35.09
CA SER A 288 -22.88 -134.35 34.54
C SER A 288 -23.13 -133.38 33.38
N GLY A 289 -24.02 -133.73 32.44
CA GLY A 289 -24.41 -132.82 31.34
C GLY A 289 -25.08 -131.53 31.81
N LEU A 290 -25.92 -131.59 32.86
CA LEU A 290 -26.53 -130.39 33.44
C LEU A 290 -25.51 -129.49 34.16
N LYS A 291 -24.52 -130.06 34.83
CA LYS A 291 -23.41 -129.28 35.42
C LYS A 291 -22.61 -128.55 34.37
N GLU A 292 -22.31 -129.22 33.24
CA GLU A 292 -21.63 -128.59 32.11
C GLU A 292 -22.47 -127.47 31.48
N SER A 293 -23.77 -127.71 31.25
CA SER A 293 -24.67 -126.68 30.73
C SER A 293 -24.77 -125.47 31.66
N LYS A 294 -24.84 -125.68 32.97
CA LYS A 294 -24.86 -124.59 33.96
C LYS A 294 -23.54 -123.82 33.99
N GLN A 295 -22.41 -124.52 33.83
CA GLN A 295 -21.11 -123.88 33.73
C GLN A 295 -21.01 -123.01 32.46
N GLN A 296 -21.53 -123.48 31.33
CA GLN A 296 -21.60 -122.70 30.10
C GLN A 296 -22.47 -121.45 30.24
N GLU A 297 -23.59 -121.53 30.97
CA GLU A 297 -24.46 -120.37 31.24
C GLU A 297 -23.72 -119.31 32.08
N ILE A 298 -23.02 -119.72 33.14
CA ILE A 298 -22.18 -118.83 33.95
C ILE A 298 -21.08 -118.16 33.09
N ASP A 299 -20.47 -118.90 32.18
CA ASP A 299 -19.42 -118.35 31.31
C ASP A 299 -19.99 -117.36 30.28
N ARG A 300 -21.22 -117.57 29.79
CA ARG A 300 -21.93 -116.60 28.94
C ARG A 300 -22.33 -115.35 29.70
N ASP A 301 -22.79 -115.46 30.94
CA ASP A 301 -23.12 -114.30 31.76
C ASP A 301 -21.88 -113.44 32.04
N ARG A 302 -20.73 -114.07 32.31
CA ARG A 302 -19.45 -113.36 32.41
C ARG A 302 -19.05 -112.66 31.10
N GLU A 303 -19.32 -113.29 29.96
CA GLU A 303 -19.09 -112.68 28.65
C GLU A 303 -20.01 -111.48 28.43
N ILE A 304 -21.29 -111.58 28.81
CA ILE A 304 -22.27 -110.48 28.76
C ILE A 304 -21.84 -109.32 29.66
N GLU A 305 -21.43 -109.58 30.91
CA GLU A 305 -20.91 -108.55 31.81
C GLU A 305 -19.66 -107.87 31.24
N SER A 306 -18.74 -108.64 30.64
CA SER A 306 -17.56 -108.11 29.96
C SER A 306 -17.94 -107.21 28.79
N LEU A 307 -18.88 -107.63 27.95
CA LEU A 307 -19.36 -106.84 26.80
C LEU A 307 -20.13 -105.59 27.23
N GLN A 308 -20.92 -105.65 28.30
CA GLN A 308 -21.60 -104.48 28.88
C GLN A 308 -20.58 -103.47 29.37
N LYS A 309 -19.53 -103.92 30.07
CA LYS A 309 -18.45 -103.05 30.52
C LYS A 309 -17.71 -102.41 29.34
N GLN A 310 -17.41 -103.18 28.29
CA GLN A 310 -16.81 -102.64 27.06
C GLN A 310 -17.72 -101.62 26.37
N LEU A 311 -19.04 -101.84 26.38
CA LEU A 311 -20.01 -100.90 25.83
C LEU A 311 -20.03 -99.61 26.65
N GLU A 312 -20.10 -99.68 27.98
CA GLU A 312 -20.04 -98.51 28.85
C GLU A 312 -18.75 -97.72 28.65
N GLU A 313 -17.60 -98.39 28.59
CA GLU A 313 -16.30 -97.77 28.30
C GLU A 313 -16.29 -97.09 26.92
N ALA A 314 -16.81 -97.75 25.88
CA ALA A 314 -16.93 -97.18 24.55
C ALA A 314 -17.89 -95.97 24.51
N THR A 315 -18.98 -96.02 25.28
CA THR A 315 -19.96 -94.92 25.36
C THR A 315 -19.36 -93.71 26.06
N ALA A 316 -18.61 -93.93 27.15
CA ALA A 316 -17.88 -92.88 27.84
C ALA A 316 -16.81 -92.25 26.93
N GLN A 317 -16.05 -93.06 26.18
CA GLN A 317 -15.06 -92.57 25.19
C GLN A 317 -15.69 -91.76 24.05
N LEU A 318 -16.89 -92.14 23.59
CA LEU A 318 -17.62 -91.36 22.59
C LEU A 318 -18.11 -90.03 23.15
N GLU A 319 -18.55 -90.00 24.41
CA GLU A 319 -18.99 -88.75 25.05
C GLU A 319 -17.81 -87.79 25.29
N THR A 320 -16.64 -88.30 25.70
CA THR A 320 -15.43 -87.48 25.79
C THR A 320 -15.01 -86.95 24.42
N SER A 321 -14.98 -87.81 23.40
CA SER A 321 -14.65 -87.41 22.02
C SER A 321 -15.65 -86.37 21.47
N ARG A 322 -16.93 -86.46 21.86
CA ARG A 322 -17.95 -85.47 21.49
C ARG A 322 -17.69 -84.13 22.18
N LYS A 323 -17.40 -84.12 23.48
CA LYS A 323 -17.04 -82.89 24.22
C LYS A 323 -15.78 -82.26 23.65
N GLU A 324 -14.78 -83.05 23.29
CA GLU A 324 -13.57 -82.59 22.59
C GLU A 324 -13.89 -81.98 21.22
N LYS A 325 -14.76 -82.63 20.43
CA LYS A 325 -15.20 -82.09 19.13
C LYS A 325 -15.97 -80.78 19.30
N GLU A 326 -16.87 -80.68 20.27
CA GLU A 326 -17.61 -79.44 20.56
C GLU A 326 -16.65 -78.32 21.02
N ALA A 327 -15.65 -78.64 21.85
CA ALA A 327 -14.60 -77.70 22.25
C ALA A 327 -13.76 -77.24 21.05
N LEU A 328 -13.28 -78.16 20.20
CA LEU A 328 -12.54 -77.84 18.98
C LEU A 328 -13.38 -76.99 18.01
N GLN A 329 -14.67 -77.27 17.89
CA GLN A 329 -15.56 -76.50 17.04
C GLN A 329 -15.76 -75.07 17.57
N ALA A 330 -15.84 -74.90 18.90
CA ALA A 330 -15.83 -73.57 19.52
C ALA A 330 -14.51 -72.84 19.24
N THR A 331 -13.35 -73.51 19.38
CA THR A 331 -12.04 -72.91 19.07
C THR A 331 -11.92 -72.53 17.59
N ILE A 332 -12.46 -73.35 16.68
CA ILE A 332 -12.50 -73.04 15.24
C ILE A 332 -13.38 -71.81 14.97
N SER A 333 -14.54 -71.68 15.64
CA SER A 333 -15.38 -70.49 15.48
C SER A 333 -14.72 -69.23 16.01
N GLU A 334 -14.02 -69.31 17.13
CA GLU A 334 -13.26 -68.19 17.71
C GLU A 334 -12.08 -67.80 16.80
N SER A 335 -11.33 -68.78 16.30
CA SER A 335 -10.25 -68.54 15.33
C SER A 335 -10.76 -67.87 14.04
N LYS A 336 -11.95 -68.24 13.56
CA LYS A 336 -12.57 -67.56 12.41
C LYS A 336 -12.95 -66.12 12.71
N GLN A 337 -13.49 -65.84 13.90
CA GLN A 337 -13.81 -64.47 14.33
C GLN A 337 -12.54 -63.61 14.44
N LEU A 338 -11.50 -64.14 15.07
CA LEU A 338 -10.20 -63.45 15.18
C LEU A 338 -9.61 -63.16 13.80
N LYS A 339 -9.67 -64.11 12.87
CA LYS A 339 -9.18 -63.90 11.50
C LYS A 339 -9.98 -62.86 10.74
N GLN A 340 -11.29 -62.78 10.96
CA GLN A 340 -12.11 -61.72 10.37
C GLN A 340 -11.74 -60.36 10.97
N GLN A 341 -11.53 -60.30 12.28
CA GLN A 341 -11.10 -59.08 12.96
C GLN A 341 -9.71 -58.61 12.46
N GLU A 342 -8.80 -59.54 12.20
CA GLU A 342 -7.48 -59.25 11.61
C GLU A 342 -7.61 -58.67 10.19
N ILE A 343 -8.49 -59.22 9.35
CA ILE A 343 -8.79 -58.68 8.01
C ILE A 343 -9.37 -57.26 8.11
N ASP A 344 -10.31 -57.04 9.03
CA ASP A 344 -10.94 -55.73 9.21
C ASP A 344 -9.89 -54.69 9.69
N GLN A 345 -9.01 -55.08 10.62
CA GLN A 345 -7.90 -54.24 11.08
C GLN A 345 -6.86 -53.95 10.00
N GLU A 346 -6.50 -54.95 9.17
CA GLU A 346 -5.62 -54.73 8.01
C GLU A 346 -6.24 -53.73 7.03
N GLY A 347 -7.55 -53.79 6.83
CA GLY A 347 -8.30 -52.81 6.03
C GLY A 347 -8.18 -51.39 6.59
N GLU A 348 -8.37 -51.21 7.89
CA GLU A 348 -8.19 -49.91 8.55
C GLU A 348 -6.74 -49.40 8.44
N ILE A 349 -5.75 -50.26 8.66
CA ILE A 349 -4.33 -49.92 8.51
C ILE A 349 -4.03 -49.45 7.08
N GLU A 350 -4.58 -50.12 6.07
CA GLU A 350 -4.41 -49.73 4.67
C GLU A 350 -5.05 -48.38 4.37
N THR A 351 -6.23 -48.08 4.93
CA THR A 351 -6.85 -46.76 4.80
C THR A 351 -6.01 -45.66 5.45
N LEU A 352 -5.50 -45.90 6.67
CA LEU A 352 -4.63 -44.95 7.38
C LEU A 352 -3.30 -44.73 6.66
N ARG A 353 -2.74 -45.76 6.03
CA ARG A 353 -1.53 -45.62 5.20
C ARG A 353 -1.76 -44.70 4.02
N LYS A 354 -2.88 -44.85 3.32
CA LYS A 354 -3.25 -43.95 2.20
C LYS A 354 -3.44 -42.51 2.67
N GLU A 355 -4.10 -42.30 3.81
CA GLU A 355 -4.24 -40.96 4.41
C GLU A 355 -2.89 -40.36 4.79
N LEU A 356 -1.96 -41.17 5.33
CA LEU A 356 -0.61 -40.71 5.66
C LEU A 356 0.19 -40.32 4.41
N ASP A 357 0.10 -41.10 3.33
CA ASP A 357 0.75 -40.80 2.06
C ASP A 357 0.20 -39.51 1.44
N GLU A 358 -1.12 -39.31 1.49
CA GLU A 358 -1.81 -38.09 1.03
C GLU A 358 -1.31 -36.86 1.82
N VAL A 359 -1.30 -36.93 3.15
CA VAL A 359 -0.82 -35.83 4.00
C VAL A 359 0.67 -35.56 3.76
N THR A 360 1.48 -36.60 3.56
CA THR A 360 2.91 -36.46 3.26
C THR A 360 3.14 -35.76 1.92
N ALA A 361 2.36 -36.09 0.89
CA ALA A 361 2.41 -35.43 -0.41
C ALA A 361 1.98 -33.95 -0.31
N GLN A 362 0.92 -33.65 0.44
CA GLN A 362 0.48 -32.28 0.70
C GLN A 362 1.56 -31.46 1.43
N LEU A 363 2.24 -32.06 2.41
CA LEU A 363 3.32 -31.39 3.15
C LEU A 363 4.51 -31.07 2.25
N GLN A 364 4.90 -32.01 1.38
CA GLN A 364 5.97 -31.79 0.40
C GLN A 364 5.62 -30.69 -0.61
N ALA A 365 4.37 -30.67 -1.09
CA ALA A 365 3.90 -29.60 -1.99
C ALA A 365 3.96 -28.22 -1.30
N SER A 366 3.54 -28.14 -0.03
CA SER A 366 3.62 -26.89 0.75
C SER A 366 5.07 -26.43 0.97
N LEU A 367 6.01 -27.35 1.22
CA LEU A 367 7.43 -27.03 1.35
C LEU A 367 8.00 -26.45 0.06
N ILE A 368 7.67 -27.04 -1.10
CA ILE A 368 8.08 -26.52 -2.41
C ILE A 368 7.50 -25.12 -2.66
N GLU A 369 6.23 -24.90 -2.30
CA GLU A 369 5.62 -23.56 -2.38
C GLU A 369 6.33 -22.54 -1.50
N ASP A 370 6.66 -22.90 -0.26
CA ASP A 370 7.34 -22.00 0.67
C ASP A 370 8.78 -21.69 0.22
N GLU A 371 9.50 -22.65 -0.37
CA GLU A 371 10.79 -22.42 -1.02
C GLU A 371 10.67 -21.46 -2.20
N ALA A 372 9.65 -21.62 -3.06
CA ALA A 372 9.38 -20.73 -4.18
C ALA A 372 9.01 -19.30 -3.72
N ARG A 373 8.22 -19.19 -2.65
CA ARG A 373 7.92 -17.91 -1.98
C ARG A 373 9.19 -17.29 -1.41
N GLY A 374 10.05 -18.08 -0.78
CA GLY A 374 11.36 -17.64 -0.26
C GLY A 374 12.26 -17.07 -1.35
N ALA A 375 12.36 -17.74 -2.50
CA ALA A 375 13.10 -17.25 -3.66
C ALA A 375 12.53 -15.92 -4.19
N THR A 376 11.20 -15.80 -4.25
CA THR A 376 10.52 -14.57 -4.67
C THR A 376 10.78 -13.41 -3.70
N ILE A 377 10.71 -13.66 -2.39
CA ILE A 377 11.03 -12.66 -1.35
C ILE A 377 12.50 -12.22 -1.47
N SER A 378 13.42 -13.13 -1.75
CA SER A 378 14.84 -12.81 -1.96
C SER A 378 15.02 -11.88 -3.19
N GLY A 379 14.37 -12.21 -4.31
CA GLY A 379 14.38 -11.36 -5.51
C GLY A 379 13.80 -9.96 -5.26
N LEU A 380 12.67 -9.86 -4.54
CA LEU A 380 12.07 -8.58 -4.16
C LEU A 380 12.98 -7.76 -3.22
N LYS A 381 13.69 -8.41 -2.29
CA LYS A 381 14.67 -7.73 -1.43
C LYS A 381 15.83 -7.14 -2.24
N GLN A 382 16.37 -7.89 -3.19
CA GLN A 382 17.43 -7.38 -4.07
C GLN A 382 16.94 -6.21 -4.94
N SER A 383 15.73 -6.30 -5.49
CA SER A 383 15.12 -5.21 -6.26
C SER A 383 14.91 -3.95 -5.40
N ASN A 384 14.40 -4.11 -4.17
CA ASN A 384 14.26 -2.99 -3.23
C ASN A 384 15.60 -2.34 -2.89
N GLN A 385 16.66 -3.13 -2.70
CA GLN A 385 18.00 -2.60 -2.44
C GLN A 385 18.52 -1.80 -3.65
N ALA A 386 18.36 -2.31 -4.87
CA ALA A 386 18.74 -1.58 -6.09
C ALA A 386 17.95 -0.26 -6.27
N LEU A 387 16.67 -0.25 -5.89
CA LEU A 387 15.85 0.97 -5.88
C LEU A 387 16.31 1.96 -4.81
N GLN A 388 16.66 1.49 -3.61
CA GLN A 388 17.21 2.34 -2.55
C GLN A 388 18.52 3.01 -2.98
N GLU A 389 19.45 2.25 -3.56
CA GLU A 389 20.70 2.78 -4.11
C GLU A 389 20.46 3.80 -5.22
N SER A 390 19.44 3.58 -6.06
CA SER A 390 19.06 4.52 -7.12
C SER A 390 18.45 5.81 -6.55
N ILE A 391 17.61 5.70 -5.52
CA ILE A 391 17.04 6.86 -4.81
C ILE A 391 18.15 7.67 -4.14
N GLU A 392 19.12 7.01 -3.52
CA GLU A 392 20.26 7.68 -2.89
C GLU A 392 21.10 8.45 -3.91
N LYS A 393 21.44 7.83 -5.06
CA LYS A 393 22.12 8.52 -6.17
C LYS A 393 21.34 9.71 -6.72
N LEU A 394 20.03 9.57 -6.89
CA LEU A 394 19.19 10.69 -7.34
C LEU A 394 19.11 11.80 -6.30
N SER A 395 19.10 11.45 -5.00
CA SER A 395 19.08 12.43 -3.92
C SER A 395 20.37 13.26 -3.87
N THR A 396 21.53 12.63 -4.05
CA THR A 396 22.81 13.34 -4.08
C THR A 396 22.95 14.21 -5.34
N SER A 397 22.50 13.71 -6.49
CA SER A 397 22.42 14.50 -7.73
C SER A 397 21.52 15.72 -7.56
N ARG A 398 20.34 15.56 -6.94
CA ARG A 398 19.41 16.67 -6.70
C ARG A 398 20.01 17.75 -5.81
N VAL A 399 20.73 17.37 -4.75
CA VAL A 399 21.40 18.34 -3.87
C VAL A 399 22.49 19.10 -4.64
N ALA A 400 23.29 18.41 -5.46
CA ALA A 400 24.30 19.07 -6.30
C ALA A 400 23.68 20.06 -7.30
N GLU A 401 22.58 19.69 -7.96
CA GLU A 401 21.83 20.59 -8.85
C GLU A 401 21.23 21.79 -8.09
N GLU A 402 20.78 21.59 -6.86
CA GLU A 402 20.22 22.66 -6.02
C GLU A 402 21.32 23.65 -5.57
N ASP A 403 22.51 23.16 -5.24
CA ASP A 403 23.70 23.98 -4.94
C ASP A 403 24.18 24.77 -6.17
N GLU A 404 24.16 24.15 -7.35
CA GLU A 404 24.43 24.85 -8.62
C GLU A 404 23.40 25.93 -8.90
N LEU A 405 22.11 25.66 -8.68
CA LEU A 405 21.04 26.65 -8.84
C LEU A 405 21.18 27.82 -7.85
N GLN A 406 21.56 27.56 -6.60
CA GLN A 406 21.85 28.62 -5.62
C GLN A 406 23.03 29.47 -6.08
N THR A 407 24.09 28.85 -6.56
CA THR A 407 25.27 29.55 -7.11
C THR A 407 24.89 30.42 -8.30
N MET A 408 24.04 29.91 -9.20
CA MET A 408 23.56 30.67 -10.35
C MET A 408 22.65 31.83 -9.96
N ARG A 409 21.79 31.68 -8.94
CA ARG A 409 20.97 32.77 -8.39
C ARG A 409 21.84 33.87 -7.77
N ALA A 410 22.86 33.51 -7.00
CA ALA A 410 23.80 34.48 -6.43
C ALA A 410 24.51 35.30 -7.53
N LYS A 411 24.97 34.64 -8.60
CA LYS A 411 25.55 35.32 -9.77
C LYS A 411 24.52 36.21 -10.49
N GLN A 412 23.27 35.78 -10.58
CA GLN A 412 22.21 36.58 -11.17
C GLN A 412 21.91 37.85 -10.33
N GLU A 413 21.91 37.74 -9.01
CA GLU A 413 21.74 38.88 -8.11
C GLU A 413 22.92 39.87 -8.21
N GLU A 414 24.15 39.35 -8.24
CA GLU A 414 25.36 40.16 -8.43
C GLU A 414 25.34 40.91 -9.77
N THR A 415 25.03 40.21 -10.87
CA THR A 415 24.92 40.84 -12.19
C THR A 415 23.77 41.86 -12.25
N SER A 416 22.64 41.58 -11.60
CA SER A 416 21.53 42.53 -11.49
C SER A 416 21.94 43.80 -10.73
N ALA A 417 22.69 43.66 -9.63
CA ALA A 417 23.22 44.80 -8.88
C ALA A 417 24.18 45.65 -9.73
N LEU A 418 25.08 45.00 -10.47
CA LEU A 418 26.03 45.68 -11.36
C LEU A 418 25.31 46.42 -12.50
N VAL A 419 24.24 45.85 -13.06
CA VAL A 419 23.40 46.53 -14.07
C VAL A 419 22.71 47.78 -13.49
N LEU A 420 22.23 47.73 -12.25
CA LEU A 420 21.62 48.90 -11.59
C LEU A 420 22.65 50.01 -11.37
N GLU A 421 23.86 49.65 -10.92
CA GLU A 421 24.97 50.59 -10.73
C GLU A 421 25.38 51.26 -12.05
N LEU A 422 25.58 50.47 -13.11
CA LEU A 422 25.89 51.01 -14.44
C LEU A 422 24.78 51.92 -14.98
N ARG A 423 23.51 51.62 -14.69
CA ARG A 423 22.39 52.51 -15.06
C ARG A 423 22.45 53.83 -14.31
N ALA A 424 22.75 53.80 -13.00
CA ALA A 424 22.91 55.02 -12.20
C ALA A 424 24.06 55.88 -12.73
N GLN A 425 25.22 55.27 -13.01
CA GLN A 425 26.37 55.97 -13.60
C GLN A 425 26.07 56.56 -14.98
N ARG A 426 25.35 55.83 -15.84
CA ARG A 426 24.90 56.34 -17.13
C ARG A 426 23.97 57.53 -16.97
N ASP A 427 23.03 57.48 -16.02
CA ASP A 427 22.07 58.56 -15.80
C ASP A 427 22.78 59.80 -15.24
N GLU A 428 23.76 59.63 -14.35
CA GLU A 428 24.64 60.72 -13.89
C GLU A 428 25.42 61.33 -15.06
N ALA A 429 26.11 60.52 -15.86
CA ALA A 429 26.84 61.00 -17.04
C ALA A 429 25.92 61.77 -18.00
N ARG A 430 24.68 61.31 -18.19
CA ARG A 430 23.68 62.01 -19.00
C ARG A 430 23.31 63.38 -18.41
N THR A 431 23.12 63.48 -17.10
CA THR A 431 22.87 64.79 -16.46
C THR A 431 24.07 65.72 -16.60
N GLN A 432 25.30 65.21 -16.49
CA GLN A 432 26.52 65.99 -16.71
C GLN A 432 26.61 66.50 -18.15
N THR A 433 26.28 65.66 -19.15
CA THR A 433 26.20 66.09 -20.55
C THR A 433 25.17 67.20 -20.74
N GLN A 434 23.96 67.07 -20.17
CA GLN A 434 22.93 68.12 -20.25
C GLN A 434 23.37 69.44 -19.63
N VAL A 435 24.12 69.40 -18.52
CA VAL A 435 24.70 70.59 -17.89
C VAL A 435 25.75 71.23 -18.78
N LEU A 436 26.65 70.42 -19.37
CA LEU A 436 27.68 70.92 -20.29
C LEU A 436 27.07 71.52 -21.56
N ASP A 437 26.03 70.89 -22.13
CA ASP A 437 25.31 71.43 -23.29
C ASP A 437 24.67 72.78 -22.96
N ALA A 438 24.02 72.91 -21.79
CA ALA A 438 23.45 74.18 -21.33
C ALA A 438 24.53 75.26 -21.10
N GLN A 439 25.73 74.87 -20.63
CA GLN A 439 26.86 75.79 -20.52
C GLN A 439 27.39 76.24 -21.89
N ILE A 440 27.48 75.32 -22.86
CA ILE A 440 27.88 75.64 -24.23
C ILE A 440 26.88 76.61 -24.86
N GLU A 441 25.57 76.37 -24.73
CA GLU A 441 24.54 77.30 -25.22
C GLU A 441 24.63 78.69 -24.58
N ALA A 442 24.91 78.76 -23.27
CA ALA A 442 25.12 80.02 -22.57
C ALA A 442 26.36 80.76 -23.11
N LEU A 443 27.48 80.06 -23.28
CA LEU A 443 28.72 80.63 -23.84
C LEU A 443 28.52 81.10 -25.29
N GLN A 444 27.80 80.35 -26.12
CA GLN A 444 27.46 80.76 -27.49
C GLN A 444 26.61 82.04 -27.51
N LYS A 445 25.69 82.19 -26.55
CA LYS A 445 24.88 83.40 -26.41
C LYS A 445 25.73 84.61 -25.99
N ASP A 446 26.68 84.40 -25.08
CA ASP A 446 27.62 85.42 -24.65
C ASP A 446 28.58 85.82 -25.78
N ASP A 447 29.07 84.87 -26.58
CA ASP A 447 29.88 85.11 -27.77
C ASP A 447 29.11 85.91 -28.83
N ALA A 448 27.86 85.53 -29.11
CA ALA A 448 26.99 86.30 -30.01
C ALA A 448 26.68 87.71 -29.49
N ALA A 449 26.64 87.92 -28.16
CA ALA A 449 26.51 89.25 -27.57
C ALA A 449 27.81 90.04 -27.70
N ALA A 450 28.96 89.41 -27.49
CA ALA A 450 30.28 90.00 -27.68
C ALA A 450 30.49 90.44 -29.13
N ASP A 451 30.10 89.62 -30.12
CA ASP A 451 30.15 89.95 -31.54
C ASP A 451 29.31 91.18 -31.90
N LYS A 452 28.12 91.33 -31.30
CA LYS A 452 27.29 92.53 -31.47
C LYS A 452 27.99 93.78 -30.91
N VAL A 453 28.65 93.66 -29.76
CA VAL A 453 29.44 94.75 -29.17
C VAL A 453 30.64 95.07 -30.04
N LEU A 454 31.38 94.06 -30.50
CA LEU A 454 32.53 94.20 -31.38
C LEU A 454 32.14 94.92 -32.68
N ASN A 455 31.05 94.51 -33.33
CA ASN A 455 30.57 95.15 -34.56
C ASN A 455 30.13 96.61 -34.31
N LYS A 456 29.50 96.89 -33.17
CA LYS A 456 29.17 98.26 -32.78
C LYS A 456 30.43 99.11 -32.56
N LEU A 457 31.45 98.57 -31.88
CA LEU A 457 32.71 99.26 -31.67
C LEU A 457 33.46 99.50 -33.00
N LYS A 458 33.51 98.51 -33.89
CA LYS A 458 34.06 98.66 -35.25
C LYS A 458 33.39 99.80 -36.01
N LEU A 459 32.06 99.91 -35.91
CA LEU A 459 31.31 100.99 -36.55
C LEU A 459 31.66 102.36 -35.97
N GLU A 460 31.75 102.47 -34.63
CA GLU A 460 32.16 103.73 -33.97
C GLU A 460 33.62 104.10 -34.29
N ILE A 461 34.53 103.13 -34.35
CA ILE A 461 35.91 103.34 -34.80
C ILE A 461 35.92 103.90 -36.22
N SER A 462 35.20 103.28 -37.17
CA SER A 462 35.12 103.77 -38.55
C SER A 462 34.54 105.20 -38.64
N LYS A 463 33.56 105.55 -37.81
CA LYS A 463 33.05 106.93 -37.72
C LYS A 463 34.14 107.88 -37.20
N SER A 464 34.87 107.49 -36.16
CA SER A 464 35.93 108.31 -35.58
C SER A 464 37.11 108.52 -36.55
N GLU A 465 37.47 107.50 -37.33
CA GLU A 465 38.49 107.58 -38.39
C GLU A 465 38.07 108.55 -39.50
N LYS A 466 36.80 108.50 -39.95
CA LYS A 466 36.25 109.44 -40.92
C LYS A 466 36.26 110.89 -40.41
N LEU A 467 35.93 111.10 -39.14
CA LEU A 467 36.02 112.42 -38.52
C LEU A 467 37.47 112.92 -38.44
N THR A 468 38.38 112.03 -38.05
CA THR A 468 39.81 112.35 -37.93
C THR A 468 40.39 112.73 -39.29
N THR A 469 40.14 111.95 -40.34
CA THR A 469 40.60 112.26 -41.71
C THR A 469 40.05 113.59 -42.22
N LYS A 470 38.78 113.90 -41.94
CA LYS A 470 38.18 115.19 -42.29
C LYS A 470 38.87 116.37 -41.58
N LEU A 471 39.07 116.25 -40.26
CA LEU A 471 39.73 117.30 -39.46
C LEU A 471 41.19 117.50 -39.89
N THR A 472 41.93 116.43 -40.18
CA THR A 472 43.30 116.52 -40.68
C THR A 472 43.36 117.27 -42.02
N ALA A 473 42.42 117.01 -42.93
CA ALA A 473 42.33 117.72 -44.21
C ALA A 473 42.05 119.23 -44.03
N GLU A 474 41.16 119.59 -43.09
CA GLU A 474 40.88 121.00 -42.76
C GLU A 474 42.10 121.72 -42.17
N ILE A 475 42.84 121.06 -41.27
CA ILE A 475 44.10 121.59 -40.72
C ILE A 475 45.10 121.83 -41.86
N SER A 476 45.34 120.83 -42.71
CA SER A 476 46.28 120.96 -43.84
C SER A 476 45.88 122.04 -44.86
N SER A 477 44.59 122.36 -44.98
CA SER A 477 44.12 123.47 -45.82
C SER A 477 44.38 124.84 -45.16
N ARG A 478 44.19 124.93 -43.84
CA ARG A 478 44.46 126.15 -43.07
C ARG A 478 45.96 126.45 -42.99
N ASP A 479 46.79 125.44 -42.74
CA ASP A 479 48.25 125.58 -42.70
C ASP A 479 48.80 126.13 -44.03
N ARG A 480 48.25 125.67 -45.16
CA ARG A 480 48.59 126.23 -46.49
C ARG A 480 48.20 127.69 -46.63
N SER A 481 47.01 128.06 -46.15
CA SER A 481 46.53 129.46 -46.19
C SER A 481 47.36 130.38 -45.29
N LEU A 482 47.76 129.89 -44.12
CA LEU A 482 48.67 130.57 -43.20
C LEU A 482 50.07 130.73 -43.80
N GLY A 483 50.60 129.68 -44.44
CA GLY A 483 51.87 129.72 -45.17
C GLY A 483 51.86 130.80 -46.25
N GLN A 484 50.79 130.89 -47.05
CA GLN A 484 50.63 131.95 -48.04
C GLN A 484 50.62 133.35 -47.42
N CYS A 485 49.82 133.57 -46.35
CA CYS A 485 49.78 134.86 -45.66
C CYS A 485 51.15 135.28 -45.10
N ARG A 486 51.93 134.33 -44.55
CA ARG A 486 53.29 134.61 -44.07
C ARG A 486 54.24 135.01 -45.19
N THR A 487 54.19 134.32 -46.33
CA THR A 487 55.01 134.69 -47.50
C THR A 487 54.65 136.06 -48.07
N GLU A 488 53.36 136.41 -48.09
CA GLU A 488 52.91 137.75 -48.50
C GLU A 488 53.38 138.84 -47.52
N LEU A 489 53.29 138.56 -46.21
CA LEU A 489 53.78 139.46 -45.17
C LEU A 489 55.29 139.72 -45.31
N GLU A 490 56.09 138.67 -45.53
CA GLU A 490 57.53 138.79 -45.72
C GLU A 490 57.87 139.58 -46.99
N ALA A 491 57.14 139.37 -48.09
CA ALA A 491 57.31 140.14 -49.32
C ALA A 491 57.02 141.64 -49.12
N GLU A 492 55.97 141.99 -48.37
CA GLU A 492 55.68 143.41 -48.08
C GLU A 492 56.69 144.02 -47.11
N ARG A 493 57.18 143.26 -46.11
CA ARG A 493 58.29 143.72 -45.24
C ARG A 493 59.55 144.03 -46.06
N ALA A 494 59.88 143.20 -47.04
CA ALA A 494 61.00 143.44 -47.95
C ALA A 494 60.80 144.72 -48.79
N ARG A 495 59.58 144.97 -49.29
CA ARG A 495 59.27 146.22 -50.02
C ARG A 495 59.40 147.45 -49.14
N ILE A 496 58.95 147.40 -47.88
CA ILE A 496 59.15 148.51 -46.95
C ILE A 496 60.64 148.77 -46.77
N GLY A 497 61.46 147.74 -46.56
CA GLY A 497 62.91 147.91 -46.44
C GLY A 497 63.51 148.65 -47.65
N HIS A 498 63.07 148.31 -48.86
CA HIS A 498 63.51 149.00 -50.08
C HIS A 498 63.04 150.45 -50.17
N LEU A 499 61.80 150.73 -49.76
CA LEU A 499 61.26 152.10 -49.73
C LEU A 499 61.97 152.96 -48.68
N GLU A 500 62.28 152.42 -47.50
CA GLU A 500 63.02 153.12 -46.44
C GLU A 500 64.46 153.47 -46.88
N THR A 501 65.15 152.56 -47.58
CA THR A 501 66.47 152.86 -48.17
C THR A 501 66.37 153.96 -49.22
N THR A 502 65.34 153.90 -50.09
CA THR A 502 65.17 154.88 -51.17
C THR A 502 64.84 156.27 -50.61
N ILE A 503 63.98 156.35 -49.58
CA ILE A 503 63.69 157.61 -48.87
C ILE A 503 64.96 158.17 -48.23
N SER A 504 65.77 157.33 -47.57
CA SER A 504 67.03 157.77 -46.94
C SER A 504 68.02 158.32 -47.98
N ASP A 505 68.15 157.67 -49.14
CA ASP A 505 69.01 158.14 -50.25
C ASP A 505 68.51 159.48 -50.81
N LEU A 506 67.20 159.65 -50.96
CA LEU A 506 66.60 160.89 -51.45
C LEU A 506 66.70 162.03 -50.42
N GLN A 507 66.58 161.75 -49.12
CA GLN A 507 66.83 162.73 -48.06
C GLN A 507 68.28 163.20 -48.07
N THR A 508 69.23 162.27 -48.25
CA THR A 508 70.66 162.60 -48.35
C THR A 508 70.93 163.49 -49.56
N ARG A 509 70.39 163.15 -50.74
CA ARG A 509 70.49 163.99 -51.96
C ARG A 509 69.83 165.36 -51.79
N HIS A 510 68.73 165.47 -51.07
CA HIS A 510 68.07 166.75 -50.79
C HIS A 510 68.94 167.64 -49.88
N VAL A 511 69.60 167.06 -48.87
CA VAL A 511 70.52 167.80 -47.98
C VAL A 511 71.75 168.29 -48.75
N GLU A 512 72.36 167.43 -49.57
CA GLU A 512 73.52 167.78 -50.40
C GLU A 512 73.20 168.89 -51.42
N ALA A 513 72.02 168.84 -52.05
CA ALA A 513 71.57 169.87 -52.99
C ALA A 513 71.26 171.22 -52.31
N SER A 514 70.86 171.22 -51.03
CA SER A 514 70.54 172.43 -50.27
C SER A 514 71.76 173.20 -49.70
N GLN A 515 72.97 172.65 -49.77
CA GLN A 515 74.20 173.27 -49.23
C GLN A 515 75.11 173.94 -50.29
N SER A 516 74.79 173.83 -51.59
CA SER A 516 75.56 174.45 -52.68
C SER A 516 74.99 175.82 -53.07
N ASN A 517 75.65 176.91 -52.66
CA ASN A 517 75.35 178.27 -53.11
C ASN A 517 75.73 178.45 -54.60
N ALA A 518 74.78 178.31 -55.52
CA ALA A 518 74.92 178.79 -56.89
C ALA A 518 73.57 179.25 -57.42
N ALA A 519 73.53 180.51 -57.87
CA ALA A 519 72.37 181.19 -58.43
C ALA A 519 72.02 180.69 -59.83
N ASP A 520 71.61 179.41 -59.94
CA ASP A 520 71.13 178.80 -61.19
C ASP A 520 69.70 178.26 -61.03
N GLU A 521 68.80 178.78 -61.88
CA GLU A 521 67.36 178.47 -61.89
C GLU A 521 67.05 177.00 -62.25
N LYS A 522 68.04 176.27 -62.81
CA LYS A 522 67.97 174.84 -63.13
C LYS A 522 68.05 173.93 -61.90
N SER A 523 68.68 174.39 -60.81
CA SER A 523 68.84 173.62 -59.57
C SER A 523 67.58 173.65 -58.69
N ARG A 524 66.74 174.69 -58.84
CA ARG A 524 65.47 174.84 -58.10
C ARG A 524 64.39 173.87 -58.59
N ALA A 525 64.37 173.54 -59.89
CA ALA A 525 63.46 172.53 -60.44
C ALA A 525 63.78 171.11 -59.94
N GLY A 526 65.08 170.76 -59.81
CA GLY A 526 65.50 169.45 -59.30
C GLY A 526 65.18 169.23 -57.80
N LEU A 527 65.26 170.28 -56.98
CA LEU A 527 64.85 170.23 -55.58
C LEU A 527 63.34 170.00 -55.42
N GLU A 528 62.52 170.65 -56.25
CA GLU A 528 61.07 170.45 -56.24
C GLU A 528 60.66 169.04 -56.70
N GLU A 529 61.34 168.48 -57.70
CA GLU A 529 61.09 167.11 -58.17
C GLU A 529 61.53 166.06 -57.13
N ASN A 530 62.65 166.29 -56.45
CA ASN A 530 63.08 165.46 -55.33
C ASN A 530 62.11 165.53 -54.15
N ALA A 531 61.60 166.72 -53.81
CA ALA A 531 60.61 166.88 -52.73
C ALA A 531 59.26 166.21 -53.06
N ARG A 532 58.80 166.28 -54.32
CA ARG A 532 57.61 165.55 -54.77
C ARG A 532 57.82 164.04 -54.73
N SER A 533 58.97 163.55 -55.20
CA SER A 533 59.31 162.13 -55.13
C SER A 533 59.41 161.64 -53.69
N LEU A 534 59.95 162.46 -52.78
CA LEU A 534 60.01 162.16 -51.35
C LEU A 534 58.61 162.03 -50.73
N CYS A 535 57.72 162.99 -51.01
CA CYS A 535 56.34 162.94 -50.54
C CYS A 535 55.58 161.72 -51.10
N GLN A 536 55.81 161.37 -52.37
CA GLN A 536 55.18 160.22 -52.98
C GLN A 536 55.67 158.90 -52.37
N HIS A 537 56.99 158.75 -52.16
CA HIS A 537 57.54 157.57 -51.50
C HIS A 537 57.16 157.48 -50.02
N GLN A 538 57.03 158.61 -49.31
CA GLN A 538 56.49 158.63 -47.95
C GLN A 538 55.01 158.19 -47.91
N ALA A 539 54.19 158.66 -48.85
CA ALA A 539 52.79 158.23 -48.94
C ALA A 539 52.67 156.73 -49.27
N ASP A 540 53.51 156.20 -50.16
CA ASP A 540 53.52 154.77 -50.48
C ASP A 540 54.05 153.92 -49.32
N LEU A 541 55.03 154.40 -48.55
CA LEU A 541 55.51 153.75 -47.34
C LEU A 541 54.39 153.64 -46.28
N GLU A 542 53.61 154.71 -46.06
CA GLU A 542 52.47 154.66 -45.14
C GLU A 542 51.40 153.67 -45.61
N ARG A 543 51.10 153.61 -46.91
CA ARG A 543 50.19 152.59 -47.46
C ARG A 543 50.70 151.17 -47.19
N GLN A 544 51.98 150.91 -47.40
CA GLN A 544 52.53 149.58 -47.13
C GLN A 544 52.53 149.24 -45.64
N ARG A 545 52.82 150.21 -44.76
CA ARG A 545 52.69 150.03 -43.31
C ARG A 545 51.25 149.66 -42.90
N THR A 546 50.24 150.30 -43.48
CA THR A 546 48.83 149.92 -43.22
C THR A 546 48.49 148.53 -43.73
N ARG A 547 49.06 148.11 -44.86
CA ARG A 547 48.83 146.77 -45.42
C ARG A 547 49.49 145.66 -44.59
N ILE A 548 50.69 145.90 -44.07
CA ILE A 548 51.34 145.00 -43.11
C ILE A 548 50.49 144.87 -41.85
N ALA A 549 49.99 145.97 -41.29
CA ALA A 549 49.14 145.91 -40.10
C ALA A 549 47.87 145.05 -40.33
N ASP A 550 47.25 145.11 -41.50
CA ASP A 550 46.10 144.27 -41.84
C ASP A 550 46.49 142.78 -42.02
N LEU A 551 47.63 142.49 -42.64
CA LEU A 551 48.16 141.13 -42.77
C LEU A 551 48.55 140.53 -41.41
N GLU A 552 49.19 141.29 -40.53
CA GLU A 552 49.51 140.86 -39.17
C GLU A 552 48.23 140.57 -38.38
N SER A 553 47.19 141.41 -38.51
CA SER A 553 45.88 141.14 -37.93
C SER A 553 45.23 139.85 -38.48
N LYS A 554 45.40 139.56 -39.77
CA LYS A 554 44.92 138.30 -40.38
C LYS A 554 45.69 137.09 -39.87
N VAL A 555 47.02 137.17 -39.76
CA VAL A 555 47.86 136.09 -39.21
C VAL A 555 47.44 135.77 -37.79
N VAL A 556 47.31 136.79 -36.92
CA VAL A 556 46.87 136.60 -35.53
C VAL A 556 45.48 135.97 -35.43
N ARG A 557 44.52 136.42 -36.25
CA ARG A 557 43.17 135.82 -36.29
C ARG A 557 43.19 134.36 -36.74
N LEU A 558 44.00 134.04 -37.74
CA LEU A 558 44.13 132.67 -38.24
C LEU A 558 44.82 131.77 -37.20
N GLU A 559 45.88 132.22 -36.56
CA GLU A 559 46.59 131.50 -35.49
C GLU A 559 45.67 131.26 -34.28
N ALA A 560 44.88 132.26 -33.87
CA ALA A 560 43.89 132.09 -32.81
C ALA A 560 42.80 131.06 -33.19
N SER A 561 42.34 131.06 -34.45
CA SER A 561 41.36 130.08 -34.94
C SER A 561 41.94 128.67 -35.03
N GLU A 562 43.22 128.53 -35.39
CA GLU A 562 43.93 127.24 -35.46
C GLU A 562 44.12 126.66 -34.06
N ALA A 563 44.52 127.48 -33.09
CA ALA A 563 44.64 127.07 -31.69
C ALA A 563 43.28 126.64 -31.11
N SER A 564 42.20 127.36 -31.43
CA SER A 564 40.84 126.99 -31.04
C SER A 564 40.42 125.65 -31.64
N LEU A 565 40.73 125.40 -32.92
CA LEU A 565 40.43 124.14 -33.60
C LEU A 565 41.21 122.97 -32.97
N LYS A 566 42.52 123.14 -32.73
CA LYS A 566 43.36 122.14 -32.06
C LYS A 566 42.86 121.83 -30.64
N GLY A 567 42.41 122.84 -29.90
CA GLY A 567 41.77 122.66 -28.60
C GLY A 567 40.43 121.91 -28.67
N SER A 568 39.59 122.21 -29.66
CA SER A 568 38.33 121.48 -29.87
C SER A 568 38.56 120.02 -30.25
N ILE A 569 39.62 119.71 -31.00
CA ILE A 569 39.97 118.33 -31.36
C ILE A 569 40.41 117.54 -30.12
N SER A 570 41.28 118.10 -29.27
CA SER A 570 41.70 117.41 -28.04
C SER A 570 40.53 117.20 -27.06
N ALA A 571 39.63 118.18 -26.95
CA ALA A 571 38.42 118.06 -26.13
C ALA A 571 37.46 116.97 -26.65
N CYS A 572 37.26 116.87 -27.96
CA CYS A 572 36.45 115.80 -28.57
C CYS A 572 37.05 114.40 -28.34
N TRP A 573 38.37 114.26 -28.43
CA TRP A 573 39.06 113.00 -28.14
C TRP A 573 38.90 112.57 -26.66
N LEU A 574 39.02 113.52 -25.73
CA LEU A 574 38.86 113.25 -24.29
C LEU A 574 37.40 112.93 -23.92
N HIS A 575 36.41 113.58 -24.52
CA HIS A 575 35.00 113.31 -24.25
C HIS A 575 34.51 111.97 -24.85
N GLY A 576 35.04 111.55 -26.00
CA GLY A 576 34.75 110.25 -26.60
C GLY A 576 35.25 109.08 -25.74
N LEU A 577 36.46 109.20 -25.17
CA LEU A 577 37.04 108.19 -24.28
C LEU A 577 36.36 108.16 -22.90
N GLY A 578 36.02 109.32 -22.32
CA GLY A 578 35.39 109.39 -20.99
C GLY A 578 33.96 108.86 -20.93
N THR A 579 33.18 109.01 -22.00
CA THR A 579 31.80 108.50 -22.06
C THR A 579 31.71 106.99 -22.31
N LEU A 580 32.73 106.39 -22.94
CA LEU A 580 32.84 104.93 -23.13
C LEU A 580 33.19 104.18 -21.84
N PHE A 581 34.05 104.75 -20.97
CA PHE A 581 34.38 104.14 -19.68
C PHE A 581 33.33 104.36 -18.58
N SER A 582 32.44 105.34 -18.71
CA SER A 582 31.44 105.65 -17.68
C SER A 582 30.15 104.83 -17.77
N ARG A 583 29.98 103.99 -18.81
CA ARG A 583 28.71 103.27 -19.07
C ARG A 583 28.74 101.76 -18.77
N SER A 584 29.86 101.24 -18.25
CA SER A 584 30.04 99.82 -17.86
C SER A 584 29.88 99.54 -16.36
N GLY A 585 29.51 100.53 -15.54
CA GLY A 585 29.34 100.36 -14.09
C GLY A 585 27.96 100.78 -13.59
N LYS A 586 26.92 99.93 -13.75
CA LYS A 586 25.68 99.92 -12.93
C LYS A 586 24.75 98.78 -13.36
N ARG A 587 25.00 97.57 -12.85
CA ARG A 587 23.98 96.53 -12.70
C ARG A 587 24.36 95.55 -11.59
N SER A 588 24.22 96.00 -10.36
CA SER A 588 24.07 95.15 -9.19
C SER A 588 23.05 95.81 -8.26
N ARG A 589 21.79 95.36 -8.34
CA ARG A 589 20.77 95.70 -7.34
C ARG A 589 19.80 94.54 -7.11
N SER A 590 20.00 93.91 -5.96
CA SER A 590 19.05 93.30 -5.01
C SER A 590 17.84 92.48 -5.50
N LYS A 591 17.78 91.23 -5.02
CA LYS A 591 16.62 90.47 -4.53
C LYS A 591 17.19 89.37 -3.63
N LYS A 592 16.73 89.03 -2.43
CA LYS A 592 15.79 89.57 -1.44
C LYS A 592 16.02 88.68 -0.21
N SER A 593 16.29 89.26 0.95
CA SER A 593 16.20 88.59 2.25
C SER A 593 14.75 88.63 2.74
N GLY A 594 14.34 87.62 3.52
CA GLY A 594 13.30 87.78 4.54
C GLY A 594 12.18 86.74 4.58
N ASP A 595 12.25 85.91 5.64
CA ASP A 595 11.15 85.52 6.55
C ASP A 595 10.35 84.24 6.20
N ASP A 596 9.92 83.37 7.11
CA ASP A 596 10.25 83.09 8.52
C ASP A 596 9.47 81.81 8.92
N VAL A 597 10.02 81.06 9.90
CA VAL A 597 9.34 80.38 11.04
C VAL A 597 8.13 79.45 10.80
N LEU A 598 8.24 78.20 11.27
CA LEU A 598 7.40 77.67 12.36
C LEU A 598 7.93 76.33 12.92
N SER A 599 7.92 76.26 14.25
CA SER A 599 8.20 75.13 15.11
C SER A 599 6.89 74.43 15.53
N ALA A 600 7.00 73.15 15.87
CA ALA A 600 6.13 72.32 16.71
C ALA A 600 4.80 71.77 16.14
N ALA A 601 4.82 70.49 15.76
CA ALA A 601 4.04 69.39 16.35
C ALA A 601 4.65 68.04 15.92
#